data_AF-A0A962TLG5-F1
#
_entry.id   AF-A0A962TLG5-F1
#
_cell.length_a   1.000
_cell.length_b   1.000
_cell.length_c   1.000
_cell.angle_alpha   90.00
_cell.angle_beta   90.00
_cell.angle_gamma   90.00
#
_symmetry.space_group_name_H-M   'P 1'
#
loop_
_entity.id
_entity.type
_entity.pdbx_description
1 polymer ?
#
loop_
_entity_poly.entity_id
_entity_poly.type
_entity_poly.pdbx_seq_one_letter_code
_entity_poly.pdbx_strand_id
1 'polypeptide(L)'
;MKLFGHEAMSREALAQFVKGLPPNLKFLGPLLTEHTVHHALNRDVLDVITAGHWRPDGQKHHFMRAAGQTERQAYELGKRWIARNGKEAAISLRKLLKLGSTRNFNQNFIAGPLGYAFHALQDSYAPAHVTRMKRGMDFVITHVHVYDEKNKTAHDSWPGHDALDQKASVNWQNPLGQEAVAACRELTKIMVVSALEKTDAGFEQRWASLWRTFVSIFLCERLSV
;
A
#
# COMPACT_ATOMS: atom_id res chain seq x y z
N MET A 1 -3.16 6.34 -17.43
CA MET A 1 -3.09 6.28 -15.96
C MET A 1 -2.31 7.49 -15.45
N LYS A 2 -2.94 8.40 -14.73
CA LYS A 2 -2.29 9.63 -14.26
C LYS A 2 -1.70 9.39 -12.87
N LEU A 3 -0.39 9.17 -12.86
CA LEU A 3 0.51 8.82 -11.75
C LEU A 3 0.54 9.83 -10.58
N PHE A 4 -0.11 10.99 -10.72
CA PHE A 4 0.01 12.12 -9.79
C PHE A 4 -0.54 11.84 -8.38
N GLY A 5 -1.60 11.01 -8.26
CA GLY A 5 -2.20 10.69 -6.97
C GLY A 5 -1.29 9.82 -6.09
N HIS A 6 -0.87 8.67 -6.61
CA HIS A 6 0.08 7.76 -5.93
C HIS A 6 1.40 8.44 -5.62
N GLU A 7 1.91 9.26 -6.55
CA GLU A 7 3.14 10.01 -6.34
C GLU A 7 3.01 10.97 -5.14
N ALA A 8 1.98 11.84 -5.18
CA ALA A 8 1.80 12.86 -4.15
C ALA A 8 1.53 12.24 -2.78
N MET A 9 0.67 11.22 -2.69
CA MET A 9 0.40 10.52 -1.44
C MET A 9 1.65 9.84 -0.88
N SER A 10 2.44 9.18 -1.73
CA SER A 10 3.68 8.51 -1.30
C SER A 10 4.71 9.52 -0.79
N ARG A 11 4.90 10.63 -1.51
CA ARG A 11 5.80 11.73 -1.11
C ARG A 11 5.37 12.33 0.22
N GLU A 12 4.08 12.65 0.38
CA GLU A 12 3.54 13.24 1.60
C GLU A 12 3.69 12.29 2.79
N ALA A 13 3.33 11.01 2.64
CA ALA A 13 3.44 10.01 3.70
C ALA A 13 4.89 9.86 4.19
N LEU A 14 5.85 9.79 3.26
CA LEU A 14 7.27 9.66 3.57
C LEU A 14 7.84 10.95 4.17
N ALA A 15 7.41 12.13 3.69
CA ALA A 15 7.81 13.40 4.27
C ALA A 15 7.36 13.53 5.74
N GLN A 16 6.10 13.20 6.04
CA GLN A 16 5.57 13.17 7.41
C GLN A 16 6.32 12.16 8.29
N PHE A 17 6.60 10.96 7.76
CA PHE A 17 7.39 9.96 8.46
C PHE A 17 8.79 10.48 8.80
N VAL A 18 9.52 10.98 7.81
CA VAL A 18 10.89 11.48 7.97
C VAL A 18 10.96 12.65 8.94
N LYS A 19 9.98 13.56 8.89
CA LYS A 19 9.87 14.68 9.84
C LYS A 19 9.82 14.16 11.29
N GLY A 20 9.04 13.11 11.55
CA GLY A 20 8.88 12.50 12.87
C GLY A 20 10.02 11.59 13.33
N LEU A 21 11.02 11.29 12.49
CA LEU A 21 12.13 10.42 12.88
C LEU A 21 13.03 11.07 13.95
N PRO A 22 13.57 10.28 14.90
CA PRO A 22 14.62 10.74 15.80
C PRO A 22 15.95 10.94 15.03
N PRO A 23 16.90 11.76 15.56
CA PRO A 23 18.14 12.10 14.88
C PRO A 23 18.95 10.90 14.38
N ASN A 24 19.06 9.84 15.18
CA ASN A 24 19.81 8.63 14.85
C ASN A 24 19.22 7.80 13.70
N LEU A 25 17.99 8.10 13.27
CA LEU A 25 17.33 7.43 12.15
C LEU A 25 17.15 8.33 10.92
N LYS A 26 17.60 9.59 10.95
CA LYS A 26 17.39 10.53 9.84
C LYS A 26 18.02 10.09 8.51
N PHE A 27 19.05 9.24 8.55
CA PHE A 27 19.64 8.65 7.35
C PHE A 27 18.65 7.81 6.53
N LEU A 28 17.55 7.35 7.12
CA LEU A 28 16.49 6.63 6.41
C LEU A 28 15.72 7.51 5.43
N GLY A 29 15.75 8.83 5.59
CA GLY A 29 15.06 9.76 4.68
C GLY A 29 15.45 9.55 3.22
N PRO A 30 16.70 9.83 2.83
CA PRO A 30 17.15 9.64 1.45
C PRO A 30 17.07 8.17 0.96
N LEU A 31 17.10 7.20 1.87
CA LEU A 31 16.98 5.76 1.54
C LEU A 31 15.56 5.38 1.09
N LEU A 32 14.54 6.00 1.70
CA LEU A 32 13.15 5.58 1.57
C LEU A 32 12.31 6.46 0.63
N THR A 33 12.74 7.68 0.27
CA THR A 33 11.90 8.63 -0.46
C THR A 33 11.73 8.27 -1.94
N GLU A 34 12.59 8.80 -2.81
CA GLU A 34 12.36 8.78 -4.28
C GLU A 34 12.20 7.38 -4.86
N HIS A 35 12.96 6.41 -4.35
CA HIS A 35 12.88 5.03 -4.85
C HIS A 35 11.55 4.36 -4.49
N THR A 36 11.02 4.58 -3.29
CA THR A 36 9.72 4.00 -2.90
C THR A 36 8.61 4.60 -3.74
N VAL A 37 8.65 5.92 -3.94
CA VAL A 37 7.71 6.63 -4.82
C VAL A 37 7.76 6.06 -6.23
N HIS A 38 8.96 5.89 -6.80
CA HIS A 38 9.15 5.30 -8.12
C HIS A 38 8.56 3.88 -8.24
N HIS A 39 8.77 3.02 -7.25
CA HIS A 39 8.24 1.65 -7.28
C HIS A 39 6.73 1.60 -7.05
N ALA A 40 6.16 2.51 -6.26
CA ALA A 40 4.71 2.63 -6.10
C ALA A 40 4.03 3.04 -7.42
N LEU A 41 4.68 3.92 -8.19
CA LEU A 41 4.19 4.38 -9.49
C LEU A 41 4.32 3.34 -10.59
N ASN A 42 5.44 2.63 -10.63
CA ASN A 42 5.74 1.69 -11.69
C ASN A 42 5.08 0.33 -11.52
N ARG A 43 4.37 0.08 -10.41
CA ARG A 43 3.69 -1.20 -10.18
C ARG A 43 2.68 -1.49 -11.28
N ASP A 44 1.83 -0.53 -11.63
CA ASP A 44 0.88 -0.67 -12.74
C ASP A 44 1.58 -0.98 -14.07
N VAL A 45 2.67 -0.27 -14.37
CA VAL A 45 3.42 -0.48 -15.62
C VAL A 45 3.99 -1.90 -15.66
N LEU A 46 4.53 -2.37 -14.54
CA LEU A 46 5.04 -3.74 -14.42
C LEU A 46 3.92 -4.77 -14.56
N ASP A 47 2.74 -4.55 -13.99
CA ASP A 47 1.63 -5.49 -14.09
C ASP A 47 1.02 -5.54 -15.48
N VAL A 48 0.96 -4.42 -16.21
CA VAL A 48 0.61 -4.40 -17.63
C VAL A 48 1.58 -5.27 -18.44
N ILE A 49 2.88 -5.19 -18.17
CA ILE A 49 3.92 -5.89 -18.94
C ILE A 49 4.05 -7.37 -18.56
N THR A 50 3.88 -7.73 -17.27
CA THR A 50 4.29 -9.04 -16.75
C THR A 50 3.15 -9.96 -16.32
N ALA A 51 2.06 -9.41 -15.77
CA ALA A 51 1.00 -10.19 -15.15
C ALA A 51 -0.33 -10.11 -15.92
N GLY A 52 -0.53 -9.03 -16.70
CA GLY A 52 -1.81 -8.60 -17.22
C GLY A 52 -2.72 -8.16 -16.06
N HIS A 53 -3.07 -6.86 -15.99
CA HIS A 53 -4.01 -6.31 -14.99
C HIS A 53 -5.28 -7.16 -14.81
N TRP A 54 -5.69 -7.87 -15.86
CA TRP A 54 -6.91 -8.68 -15.94
C TRP A 54 -6.82 -10.07 -15.30
N ARG A 55 -5.61 -10.56 -14.96
CA ARG A 55 -5.42 -11.87 -14.33
C ARG A 55 -5.56 -11.77 -12.81
N PRO A 56 -5.99 -12.84 -12.12
CA PRO A 56 -6.13 -12.83 -10.66
C PRO A 56 -4.88 -12.38 -9.89
N ASP A 57 -3.70 -12.68 -10.43
CA ASP A 57 -2.43 -12.25 -9.84
C ASP A 57 -2.14 -10.75 -9.99
N GLY A 58 -2.59 -10.10 -11.07
CA GLY A 58 -2.48 -8.64 -11.20
C GLY A 58 -3.47 -7.93 -10.26
N GLN A 59 -4.70 -8.42 -10.17
CA GLN A 59 -5.78 -7.81 -9.39
C GLN A 59 -5.42 -7.61 -7.91
N LYS A 60 -4.75 -8.58 -7.28
CA LYS A 60 -4.34 -8.46 -5.87
C LYS A 60 -3.30 -7.35 -5.64
N HIS A 61 -2.48 -7.00 -6.64
CA HIS A 61 -1.51 -5.91 -6.55
C HIS A 61 -2.22 -4.56 -6.48
N HIS A 62 -3.44 -4.48 -7.03
CA HIS A 62 -4.30 -3.30 -7.05
C HIS A 62 -5.42 -3.33 -6.00
N PHE A 63 -5.35 -4.25 -5.01
CA PHE A 63 -6.43 -4.45 -4.04
C PHE A 63 -7.82 -4.68 -4.68
N MET A 64 -7.86 -5.36 -5.84
CA MET A 64 -9.07 -5.65 -6.58
C MET A 64 -9.41 -7.13 -6.62
N ARG A 65 -10.64 -7.43 -7.06
CA ARG A 65 -11.22 -8.76 -7.10
C ARG A 65 -11.19 -9.30 -8.52
N ALA A 66 -10.73 -10.54 -8.68
CA ALA A 66 -10.88 -11.25 -9.95
C ALA A 66 -12.34 -11.68 -10.19
N ALA A 67 -12.75 -11.84 -11.45
CA ALA A 67 -14.05 -12.43 -11.76
C ALA A 67 -14.19 -13.83 -11.11
N GLY A 68 -15.31 -14.10 -10.46
CA GLY A 68 -15.57 -15.36 -9.73
C GLY A 68 -14.96 -15.44 -8.33
N GLN A 69 -14.17 -14.45 -7.90
CA GLN A 69 -13.65 -14.36 -6.53
C GLN A 69 -14.66 -13.67 -5.61
N THR A 70 -14.78 -14.11 -4.35
CA THR A 70 -15.57 -13.40 -3.32
C THR A 70 -14.85 -12.13 -2.85
N GLU A 71 -15.60 -11.16 -2.31
CA GLU A 71 -14.99 -9.92 -1.76
C GLU A 71 -14.02 -10.25 -0.62
N ARG A 72 -14.41 -11.17 0.27
CA ARG A 72 -13.58 -11.65 1.37
C ARG A 72 -12.25 -12.24 0.89
N GLN A 73 -12.27 -13.08 -0.14
CA GLN A 73 -11.04 -13.64 -0.70
C GLN A 73 -10.13 -12.55 -1.30
N ALA A 74 -10.69 -11.61 -2.05
CA ALA A 74 -9.92 -10.52 -2.66
C ALA A 74 -9.27 -9.63 -1.60
N TYR A 75 -10.04 -9.25 -0.58
CA TYR A 75 -9.56 -8.49 0.56
C TYR A 75 -8.43 -9.21 1.32
N GLU A 76 -8.57 -10.50 1.59
CA GLU A 76 -7.51 -11.28 2.23
C GLU A 76 -6.24 -11.35 1.37
N LEU A 77 -6.36 -11.47 0.05
CA LEU A 77 -5.20 -11.44 -0.84
C LEU A 77 -4.52 -10.07 -0.85
N GLY A 78 -5.27 -8.98 -0.95
CA GLY A 78 -4.74 -7.61 -0.91
C GLY A 78 -4.02 -7.33 0.41
N LYS A 79 -4.61 -7.72 1.55
CA LYS A 79 -3.96 -7.67 2.86
C LYS A 79 -2.64 -8.44 2.90
N ARG A 80 -2.64 -9.69 2.44
CA ARG A 80 -1.44 -10.53 2.43
C ARG A 80 -0.35 -9.95 1.52
N TRP A 81 -0.73 -9.36 0.40
CA TRP A 81 0.19 -8.68 -0.50
C TRP A 81 0.89 -7.50 0.18
N ILE A 82 0.12 -6.60 0.80
CA ILE A 82 0.66 -5.46 1.56
C ILE A 82 1.56 -5.96 2.71
N ALA A 83 1.08 -6.93 3.48
CA ALA A 83 1.82 -7.48 4.63
C ALA A 83 3.14 -8.11 4.21
N ARG A 84 3.14 -8.93 3.17
CA ARG A 84 4.33 -9.62 2.67
C ARG A 84 5.39 -8.61 2.24
N ASN A 85 5.00 -7.63 1.41
CA ASN A 85 5.91 -6.64 0.86
C ASN A 85 6.45 -5.70 1.95
N GLY A 86 5.61 -5.25 2.88
CA GLY A 86 6.07 -4.47 4.03
C GLY A 86 7.04 -5.24 4.94
N LYS A 87 6.78 -6.54 5.16
CA LYS A 87 7.66 -7.42 5.93
C LYS A 87 9.01 -7.61 5.21
N GLU A 88 8.99 -7.81 3.90
CA GLU A 88 10.19 -7.95 3.09
C GLU A 88 11.07 -6.69 3.14
N ALA A 89 10.47 -5.50 3.02
CA ALA A 89 11.16 -4.24 3.21
C ALA A 89 11.78 -4.13 4.63
N ALA A 90 11.05 -4.56 5.66
CA ALA A 90 11.55 -4.56 7.04
C ALA A 90 12.75 -5.51 7.23
N ILE A 91 12.71 -6.70 6.61
CA ILE A 91 13.82 -7.66 6.62
C ILE A 91 15.05 -7.07 5.93
N SER A 92 14.88 -6.44 4.76
CA SER A 92 15.98 -5.80 4.03
C SER A 92 16.59 -4.63 4.81
N LEU A 93 15.75 -3.80 5.45
CA LEU A 93 16.21 -2.73 6.32
C LEU A 93 16.97 -3.29 7.53
N ARG A 94 16.45 -4.34 8.16
CA ARG A 94 17.15 -5.04 9.26
C ARG A 94 18.54 -5.51 8.85
N LYS A 95 18.69 -6.09 7.65
CA LYS A 95 19.99 -6.51 7.13
C LYS A 95 20.94 -5.31 6.99
N LEU A 96 20.47 -4.20 6.43
CA LEU A 96 21.23 -2.96 6.33
C LEU A 96 21.67 -2.45 7.72
N LEU A 97 20.75 -2.42 8.69
CA LEU A 97 21.04 -1.98 10.06
C LEU A 97 22.10 -2.87 10.74
N LYS A 98 22.05 -4.19 10.53
CA LYS A 98 23.06 -5.15 11.04
C LYS A 98 24.42 -4.96 10.36
N LEU A 99 24.46 -4.57 9.09
CA LEU A 99 25.71 -4.27 8.37
C LEU A 99 26.35 -2.95 8.83
N GLY A 100 25.56 -2.01 9.35
CA GLY A 100 26.05 -0.72 9.85
C GLY A 100 26.57 0.25 8.77
N SER A 101 26.38 -0.06 7.50
CA SER A 101 26.84 0.77 6.38
C SER A 101 25.90 0.68 5.18
N THR A 102 25.60 1.82 4.57
CA THR A 102 24.85 1.92 3.32
C THR A 102 25.72 1.75 2.07
N ARG A 103 27.05 1.66 2.23
CA ARG A 103 27.99 1.50 1.12
C ARG A 103 27.70 0.19 0.40
N ASN A 104 27.43 0.28 -0.91
CA ASN A 104 27.05 -0.85 -1.78
C ASN A 104 25.71 -1.53 -1.44
N PHE A 105 24.91 -0.96 -0.53
CA PHE A 105 23.57 -1.48 -0.28
C PHE A 105 22.62 -1.03 -1.38
N ASN A 106 22.04 -1.98 -2.11
CA ASN A 106 21.02 -1.67 -3.10
C ASN A 106 19.69 -1.33 -2.40
N GLN A 107 19.39 -0.03 -2.30
CA GLN A 107 18.19 0.48 -1.65
C GLN A 107 16.88 -0.05 -2.24
N ASN A 108 16.88 -0.56 -3.48
CA ASN A 108 15.70 -1.18 -4.09
C ASN A 108 15.22 -2.42 -3.32
N PHE A 109 16.07 -3.08 -2.53
CA PHE A 109 15.64 -4.19 -1.66
C PHE A 109 14.71 -3.75 -0.53
N ILE A 110 14.69 -2.45 -0.21
CA ILE A 110 13.76 -1.86 0.78
C ILE A 110 12.66 -1.10 0.04
N ALA A 111 13.06 -0.20 -0.86
CA ALA A 111 12.16 0.71 -1.55
C ALA A 111 11.20 -0.01 -2.52
N GLY A 112 11.63 -1.10 -3.17
CA GLY A 112 10.80 -1.89 -4.08
C GLY A 112 9.58 -2.50 -3.37
N PRO A 113 9.81 -3.39 -2.39
CA PRO A 113 8.71 -3.98 -1.64
C PRO A 113 7.87 -2.91 -0.91
N LEU A 114 8.47 -1.88 -0.31
CA LEU A 114 7.69 -0.82 0.32
C LEU A 114 6.80 -0.07 -0.69
N GLY A 115 7.31 0.22 -1.88
CA GLY A 115 6.56 0.86 -2.96
C GLY A 115 5.38 0.01 -3.43
N TYR A 116 5.57 -1.30 -3.58
CA TYR A 116 4.50 -2.23 -3.96
C TYR A 116 3.42 -2.34 -2.88
N ALA A 117 3.81 -2.28 -1.60
CA ALA A 117 2.87 -2.23 -0.50
C ALA A 117 2.10 -0.90 -0.48
N PHE A 118 2.78 0.22 -0.75
CA PHE A 118 2.17 1.55 -0.84
C PHE A 118 1.12 1.62 -1.94
N HIS A 119 1.45 1.12 -3.12
CA HIS A 119 0.55 1.08 -4.27
C HIS A 119 -0.77 0.38 -3.91
N ALA A 120 -0.70 -0.90 -3.51
CA ALA A 120 -1.88 -1.68 -3.12
C ALA A 120 -2.64 -1.06 -1.93
N LEU A 121 -1.92 -0.46 -0.98
CA LEU A 121 -2.55 0.19 0.16
C LEU A 121 -3.30 1.46 -0.25
N GLN A 122 -2.76 2.26 -1.15
CA GLN A 122 -3.41 3.45 -1.70
C GLN A 122 -4.64 3.07 -2.51
N ASP A 123 -4.56 2.01 -3.32
CA ASP A 123 -5.70 1.46 -4.04
C ASP A 123 -6.80 1.00 -3.10
N SER A 124 -6.46 0.48 -1.92
CA SER A 124 -7.45 0.16 -0.90
C SER A 124 -8.23 1.37 -0.37
N TYR A 125 -7.91 2.62 -0.75
CA TYR A 125 -8.70 3.83 -0.48
C TYR A 125 -9.26 4.48 -1.75
N ALA A 126 -8.89 3.98 -2.92
CA ALA A 126 -9.31 4.52 -4.18
C ALA A 126 -10.73 4.04 -4.52
N PRO A 127 -11.66 4.96 -4.87
CA PRO A 127 -13.06 4.62 -5.13
C PRO A 127 -13.26 3.72 -6.36
N ALA A 128 -12.29 3.67 -7.28
CA ALA A 128 -12.34 2.71 -8.38
C ALA A 128 -12.12 1.28 -7.89
N HIS A 129 -11.30 1.08 -6.85
CA HIS A 129 -10.87 -0.25 -6.41
C HIS A 129 -11.74 -0.82 -5.29
N VAL A 130 -12.17 0.04 -4.36
CA VAL A 130 -13.04 -0.36 -3.24
C VAL A 130 -14.11 0.67 -2.90
N THR A 131 -15.19 0.19 -2.29
CA THR A 131 -16.13 1.05 -1.57
C THR A 131 -15.78 1.06 -0.08
N ARG A 132 -15.60 2.26 0.48
CA ARG A 132 -15.46 2.47 1.93
C ARG A 132 -16.63 3.26 2.49
N MET A 133 -17.13 2.84 3.65
CA MET A 133 -18.12 3.57 4.43
C MET A 133 -17.50 4.08 5.73
N LYS A 134 -17.78 5.35 6.07
CA LYS A 134 -17.40 5.91 7.37
C LYS A 134 -18.25 5.29 8.49
N ARG A 135 -17.61 4.76 9.52
CA ARG A 135 -18.22 4.16 10.71
C ARG A 135 -17.52 4.70 11.95
N GLY A 136 -18.12 5.72 12.58
CA GLY A 136 -17.45 6.46 13.66
C GLY A 136 -16.24 7.21 13.12
N MET A 137 -15.06 6.91 13.66
CA MET A 137 -13.79 7.51 13.25
C MET A 137 -13.14 6.79 12.05
N ASP A 138 -13.54 5.56 11.75
CA ASP A 138 -12.86 4.71 10.78
C ASP A 138 -13.59 4.66 9.43
N PHE A 139 -12.83 4.45 8.35
CA PHE A 139 -13.37 4.10 7.04
C PHE A 139 -13.25 2.59 6.80
N VAL A 140 -14.39 1.91 6.76
CA VAL A 140 -14.47 0.44 6.66
C VAL A 140 -14.72 0.05 5.21
N ILE A 141 -13.97 -0.92 4.69
CA ILE A 141 -14.18 -1.51 3.36
C ILE A 141 -15.46 -2.34 3.38
N THR A 142 -16.41 -2.00 2.50
CA THR A 142 -17.69 -2.69 2.35
C THR A 142 -17.82 -3.43 1.03
N HIS A 143 -17.07 -3.03 0.00
CA HIS A 143 -17.00 -3.74 -1.28
C HIS A 143 -15.60 -3.71 -1.88
N VAL A 144 -15.21 -4.79 -2.57
CA VAL A 144 -13.99 -4.85 -3.38
C VAL A 144 -14.40 -5.04 -4.84
N HIS A 145 -14.08 -4.06 -5.67
CA HIS A 145 -14.53 -4.01 -7.06
C HIS A 145 -13.80 -5.03 -7.94
N VAL A 146 -14.47 -5.42 -9.03
CA VAL A 146 -13.90 -6.25 -10.08
C VAL A 146 -13.39 -5.34 -11.19
N TYR A 147 -12.17 -5.54 -11.62
CA TYR A 147 -11.64 -4.86 -12.80
C TYR A 147 -11.70 -5.78 -14.01
N ASP A 148 -12.80 -5.64 -14.75
CA ASP A 148 -13.08 -6.31 -16.01
C ASP A 148 -13.45 -5.28 -17.08
N GLU A 149 -13.53 -5.72 -18.33
CA GLU A 149 -13.91 -4.87 -19.47
C GLU A 149 -15.26 -4.16 -19.26
N LYS A 150 -16.21 -4.80 -18.55
CA LYS A 150 -17.53 -4.25 -18.28
C LYS A 150 -17.48 -3.05 -17.32
N ASN A 151 -16.66 -3.13 -16.28
CA ASN A 151 -16.58 -2.11 -15.23
C ASN A 151 -15.53 -1.03 -15.52
N LYS A 152 -14.70 -1.21 -16.55
CA LYS A 152 -13.66 -0.25 -16.94
C LYS A 152 -14.24 1.10 -17.38
N THR A 153 -15.28 1.06 -18.21
CA THR A 153 -15.94 2.24 -18.77
C THR A 153 -17.31 2.49 -18.12
N ALA A 154 -17.82 3.70 -18.26
CA ALA A 154 -19.10 4.11 -17.68
C ALA A 154 -20.27 3.30 -18.26
N HIS A 155 -21.18 2.87 -17.38
CA HIS A 155 -22.45 2.25 -17.75
C HIS A 155 -23.50 2.50 -16.65
N ASP A 156 -24.78 2.41 -16.98
CA ASP A 156 -25.96 2.64 -16.13
C ASP A 156 -25.73 3.23 -14.72
N SER A 157 -25.34 2.39 -13.76
CA SER A 157 -25.18 2.71 -12.33
C SER A 157 -23.73 2.79 -11.84
N TRP A 158 -22.76 2.66 -12.74
CA TRP A 158 -21.33 2.65 -12.44
C TRP A 158 -20.56 3.62 -13.35
N PRO A 159 -19.87 4.64 -12.80
CA PRO A 159 -19.17 5.64 -13.60
C PRO A 159 -17.95 5.11 -14.36
N GLY A 160 -17.54 3.86 -14.12
CA GLY A 160 -16.33 3.27 -14.70
C GLY A 160 -15.09 3.54 -13.87
N HIS A 161 -14.17 2.57 -13.87
CA HIS A 161 -12.86 2.71 -13.20
C HIS A 161 -12.09 3.94 -13.67
N ASP A 162 -12.03 4.17 -14.99
CA ASP A 162 -11.27 5.28 -15.59
C ASP A 162 -11.74 6.65 -15.07
N ALA A 163 -13.06 6.84 -14.89
CA ALA A 163 -13.63 8.10 -14.41
C ALA A 163 -13.38 8.32 -12.90
N LEU A 164 -13.43 7.24 -12.11
CA LEU A 164 -13.17 7.28 -10.67
C LEU A 164 -11.69 7.54 -10.38
N ASP A 165 -10.80 6.91 -11.14
CA ASP A 165 -9.35 7.15 -11.06
C ASP A 165 -8.99 8.57 -11.43
N GLN A 166 -9.64 9.13 -12.46
CA GLN A 166 -9.40 10.51 -12.87
C GLN A 166 -9.80 11.52 -11.78
N LYS A 167 -10.89 11.27 -11.04
CA LYS A 167 -11.29 12.15 -9.92
C LYS A 167 -10.40 11.96 -8.69
N ALA A 168 -10.06 10.72 -8.35
CA ALA A 168 -9.25 10.40 -7.18
C ALA A 168 -7.79 10.88 -7.32
N SER A 169 -7.19 10.68 -8.50
CA SER A 169 -5.80 11.07 -8.77
C SER A 169 -5.53 12.58 -8.68
N VAL A 170 -6.57 13.41 -8.85
CA VAL A 170 -6.46 14.89 -8.82
C VAL A 170 -6.78 15.46 -7.43
N ASN A 171 -7.45 14.70 -6.55
CA ASN A 171 -7.93 15.20 -5.27
C ASN A 171 -7.57 14.27 -4.09
N TRP A 172 -6.30 13.90 -3.97
CA TRP A 172 -5.80 13.11 -2.83
C TRP A 172 -5.89 13.86 -1.47
N GLN A 173 -6.16 15.17 -1.50
CA GLN A 173 -6.38 15.98 -0.29
C GLN A 173 -7.76 15.75 0.35
N ASN A 174 -8.63 14.98 -0.29
CA ASN A 174 -9.90 14.56 0.30
C ASN A 174 -9.67 13.62 1.53
N PRO A 175 -10.70 13.38 2.36
CA PRO A 175 -10.56 12.55 3.56
C PRO A 175 -9.98 11.15 3.31
N LEU A 176 -10.39 10.44 2.25
CA LEU A 176 -9.87 9.11 1.94
C LEU A 176 -8.40 9.14 1.51
N GLY A 177 -7.99 10.15 0.75
CA GLY A 177 -6.59 10.31 0.37
C GLY A 177 -5.70 10.69 1.57
N GLN A 178 -6.21 11.47 2.53
CA GLN A 178 -5.49 11.73 3.79
C GLN A 178 -5.37 10.46 4.65
N GLU A 179 -6.39 9.62 4.69
CA GLU A 179 -6.33 8.30 5.35
C GLU A 179 -5.33 7.37 4.65
N ALA A 180 -5.26 7.38 3.31
CA ALA A 180 -4.26 6.64 2.56
C ALA A 180 -2.83 7.09 2.89
N VAL A 181 -2.60 8.41 2.96
CA VAL A 181 -1.32 8.99 3.41
C VAL A 181 -0.97 8.55 4.82
N ALA A 182 -1.93 8.62 5.75
CA ALA A 182 -1.75 8.18 7.13
C ALA A 182 -1.41 6.68 7.20
N ALA A 183 -2.14 5.84 6.46
CA ALA A 183 -1.91 4.41 6.40
C ALA A 183 -0.53 4.07 5.85
N CYS A 184 -0.10 4.71 4.75
CA CYS A 184 1.26 4.56 4.20
C CYS A 184 2.33 4.94 5.23
N ARG A 185 2.16 6.07 5.91
CA ARG A 185 3.06 6.54 6.98
C ARG A 185 3.14 5.53 8.14
N GLU A 186 2.00 5.02 8.61
CA GLU A 186 1.97 4.03 9.68
C GLU A 186 2.57 2.69 9.24
N LEU A 187 2.37 2.25 8.00
CA LEU A 187 3.03 1.06 7.46
C LEU A 187 4.56 1.22 7.46
N THR A 188 5.08 2.38 7.05
CA THR A 188 6.52 2.68 7.12
C THR A 188 7.03 2.64 8.55
N LYS A 189 6.27 3.18 9.52
CA LYS A 189 6.63 3.08 10.95
C LYS A 189 6.68 1.63 11.42
N ILE A 190 5.69 0.81 11.09
CA ILE A 190 5.66 -0.62 11.45
C ILE A 190 6.87 -1.35 10.88
N MET A 191 7.20 -1.08 9.61
CA MET A 191 8.38 -1.64 8.94
C MET A 191 9.66 -1.27 9.70
N VAL A 192 9.89 0.02 10.00
CA VAL A 192 11.10 0.49 10.69
C VAL A 192 11.17 -0.03 12.13
N VAL A 193 10.07 0.05 12.90
CA VAL A 193 10.02 -0.43 14.28
C VAL A 193 10.31 -1.93 14.34
N SER A 194 9.75 -2.71 13.42
CA SER A 194 10.04 -4.15 13.36
C SER A 194 11.51 -4.40 13.01
N ALA A 195 12.07 -3.66 12.06
CA ALA A 195 13.48 -3.82 11.65
C ALA A 195 14.48 -3.56 12.79
N LEU A 196 14.13 -2.71 13.76
CA LEU A 196 14.95 -2.34 14.91
C LEU A 196 14.99 -3.40 16.03
N GLU A 197 14.16 -4.44 15.97
CA GLU A 197 14.13 -5.49 17.00
C GLU A 197 15.50 -6.18 17.16
N LYS A 198 15.96 -6.48 18.37
CA LYS A 198 17.33 -7.02 18.49
C LYS A 198 17.45 -8.48 18.06
N THR A 199 16.42 -9.27 18.33
CA THR A 199 16.40 -10.72 18.06
C THR A 199 15.46 -11.03 16.89
N ASP A 200 15.72 -12.14 16.19
CA ASP A 200 14.89 -12.53 15.04
C ASP A 200 13.52 -13.09 15.49
N ALA A 201 13.45 -13.75 16.65
CA ALA A 201 12.17 -14.12 17.26
C ALA A 201 11.32 -12.87 17.62
N GLY A 202 11.97 -11.81 18.11
CA GLY A 202 11.31 -10.53 18.42
C GLY A 202 10.74 -9.85 17.17
N PHE A 203 11.47 -9.90 16.05
CA PHE A 203 11.01 -9.36 14.77
C PHE A 203 9.66 -9.97 14.34
N GLU A 204 9.54 -11.30 14.34
CA GLU A 204 8.34 -12.00 13.90
C GLU A 204 7.13 -11.66 14.75
N GLN A 205 7.31 -11.67 16.08
CA GLN A 205 6.25 -11.33 17.04
C GLN A 205 5.83 -9.86 16.90
N ARG A 206 6.81 -8.94 16.75
CA ARG A 206 6.56 -7.51 16.61
C ARG A 206 5.79 -7.20 15.32
N TRP A 207 6.24 -7.74 14.20
CA TRP A 207 5.58 -7.59 12.90
C TRP A 207 4.13 -8.08 12.98
N ALA A 208 3.91 -9.30 13.48
CA ALA A 208 2.57 -9.89 13.58
C ALA A 208 1.65 -9.06 14.49
N SER A 209 2.15 -8.55 15.62
CA SER A 209 1.36 -7.74 16.55
C SER A 209 0.96 -6.39 15.95
N LEU A 210 1.93 -5.67 15.38
CA LEU A 210 1.68 -4.36 14.76
C LEU A 210 0.79 -4.48 13.53
N TRP A 211 1.00 -5.51 12.69
CA TRP A 211 0.18 -5.78 11.52
C TRP A 211 -1.28 -6.04 11.88
N ARG A 212 -1.56 -6.81 12.95
CA ARG A 212 -2.94 -7.01 13.43
C ARG A 212 -3.63 -5.69 13.78
N THR A 213 -2.92 -4.81 14.47
CA THR A 213 -3.43 -3.47 14.82
C THR A 213 -3.66 -2.63 13.58
N PHE A 214 -2.70 -2.63 12.64
CA PHE A 214 -2.81 -1.93 11.37
C PHE A 214 -4.04 -2.34 10.58
N VAL A 215 -4.28 -3.65 10.45
CA VAL A 215 -5.44 -4.18 9.73
C VAL A 215 -6.75 -3.77 10.40
N SER A 216 -6.82 -3.77 11.73
CA SER A 216 -8.05 -3.40 12.45
C SER A 216 -8.48 -1.93 12.27
N ILE A 217 -7.54 -1.06 11.88
CA ILE A 217 -7.77 0.38 11.74
C ILE A 217 -7.86 0.75 10.25
N PHE A 218 -6.78 0.51 9.50
CA PHE A 218 -6.64 1.04 8.14
C PHE A 218 -7.25 0.14 7.07
N LEU A 219 -7.27 -1.16 7.30
CA LEU A 219 -7.85 -2.12 6.37
C LEU A 219 -9.11 -2.75 6.94
N CYS A 220 -9.80 -2.12 7.90
CA CYS A 220 -10.99 -2.69 8.52
C CYS A 220 -12.06 -3.04 7.47
N GLU A 221 -12.75 -4.17 7.62
CA GLU A 221 -13.74 -4.65 6.66
C GLU A 221 -15.08 -5.02 7.28
N ARG A 222 -16.13 -4.99 6.45
CA ARG A 222 -17.45 -5.58 6.74
C ARG A 222 -18.04 -6.19 5.47
N LEU A 223 -17.31 -7.14 4.88
CA LEU A 223 -17.72 -7.81 3.65
C LEU A 223 -18.72 -8.92 3.94
N SER A 224 -19.74 -9.03 3.08
CA SER A 224 -20.59 -10.21 3.02
C SER A 224 -19.77 -11.46 2.71
N VAL A 225 -20.20 -12.60 3.25
CA VAL A 225 -19.60 -13.92 2.98
C VAL A 225 -20.10 -14.43 1.64
#